data_AF-A0A7I7S261-F1
#
_entry.id   AF-A0A7I7S261-F1
#
_cell.length_a   1.000
_cell.length_b   1.000
_cell.length_c   1.000
_cell.angle_alpha   90.00
_cell.angle_beta   90.00
_cell.angle_gamma   90.00
#
_symmetry.space_group_name_H-M   'P 1'
#
loop_
_entity.id
_entity.type
_entity.pdbx_description
1 polymer ?
#
loop_
_entity_poly.entity_id
_entity_poly.type
_entity_poly.pdbx_seq_one_letter_code
_entity_poly.pdbx_strand_id
1 'polypeptide(L)' 'MATTTAEHIPPAEVATGDVIADELGARWLVVTSIRFVSNADGGVYCFFGTGPDDRATFDAHETVTRRSRANA' A
#
# COMPACT_ATOMS: atom_id res chain seq x y z
N MET A 1 7.50 21.98 -9.17
CA MET A 1 6.41 20.99 -9.17
C MET A 1 7.05 19.65 -8.85
N ALA A 2 6.77 19.03 -7.71
CA ALA A 2 7.34 17.72 -7.40
C ALA A 2 6.66 16.68 -8.31
N THR A 3 7.43 16.04 -9.20
CA THR A 3 6.95 14.89 -9.99
C THR A 3 6.72 13.73 -9.04
N THR A 4 5.49 13.25 -8.94
CA THR A 4 5.19 12.04 -8.20
C THR A 4 5.48 10.85 -9.10
N THR A 5 6.57 10.12 -8.81
CA THR A 5 6.89 8.85 -9.47
C THR A 5 6.21 7.70 -8.72
N ALA A 6 5.91 6.62 -9.43
CA ALA A 6 5.39 5.39 -8.82
C ALA A 6 6.48 4.33 -8.80
N GLU A 7 6.62 3.62 -7.69
CA GLU A 7 7.55 2.51 -7.50
C GLU A 7 6.80 1.24 -7.08
N HIS A 8 7.40 0.08 -7.36
CA HIS A 8 6.87 -1.23 -6.95
C HIS A 8 7.71 -1.76 -5.78
N ILE A 9 7.04 -2.00 -4.65
CA ILE A 9 7.68 -2.45 -3.41
C ILE A 9 6.95 -3.66 -2.83
N PRO A 10 7.58 -4.48 -1.98
CA PRO A 10 6.87 -5.50 -1.23
C PRO A 10 5.92 -4.87 -0.19
N PRO A 11 4.79 -5.53 0.15
CA PRO A 11 3.83 -5.03 1.14
C PRO A 11 4.46 -4.73 2.51
N ALA A 12 5.50 -5.47 2.89
CA ALA A 12 6.21 -5.30 4.15
C ALA A 12 6.95 -3.94 4.27
N GLU A 13 7.21 -3.25 3.15
CA GLU A 13 7.88 -1.94 3.12
C GLU A 13 6.92 -0.75 3.13
N VAL A 14 5.61 -1.00 3.09
CA VAL A 14 4.59 0.04 3.17
C VAL A 14 4.47 0.53 4.61
N ALA A 15 4.49 1.86 4.78
CA ALA A 15 4.37 2.51 6.08
C ALA A 15 3.11 3.41 6.16
N THR A 16 2.67 3.71 7.39
CA THR A 16 1.65 4.74 7.62
C THR A 16 2.12 6.08 7.03
N GLY A 17 1.26 6.74 6.27
CA GLY A 17 1.53 7.97 5.53
C GLY A 17 1.88 7.73 4.07
N ASP A 18 2.22 6.50 3.67
CA ASP A 18 2.43 6.17 2.26
C ASP A 18 1.14 6.30 1.46
N VAL A 19 1.29 6.65 0.18
CA VAL A 19 0.18 6.67 -0.77
C VAL A 19 0.36 5.52 -1.74
N ILE A 20 -0.51 4.51 -1.66
CA ILE A 20 -0.42 3.28 -2.44
C ILE A 20 -1.61 3.14 -3.38
N ALA A 21 -1.46 2.39 -4.47
CA ALA A 21 -2.59 1.96 -5.27
C ALA A 21 -3.36 0.85 -4.53
N ASP A 22 -4.67 0.74 -4.77
CA ASP A 22 -5.43 -0.42 -4.31
C ASP A 22 -5.12 -1.67 -5.15
N GLU A 23 -5.66 -2.83 -4.74
CA GLU A 23 -5.43 -4.12 -5.38
C GLU A 23 -5.86 -4.17 -6.86
N LEU A 24 -6.76 -3.26 -7.27
CA LEU A 24 -7.22 -3.12 -8.65
C LEU A 24 -6.45 -2.05 -9.44
N GLY A 25 -5.57 -1.28 -8.80
CA GLY A 25 -4.85 -0.16 -9.41
C GLY A 25 -5.74 1.02 -9.82
N ALA A 26 -6.99 1.07 -9.35
CA ALA A 26 -8.00 2.04 -9.78
C ALA A 26 -8.01 3.31 -8.93
N ARG A 27 -7.58 3.22 -7.68
CA ARG A 27 -7.55 4.35 -6.72
C ARG A 27 -6.25 4.40 -5.93
N TRP A 28 -5.98 5.57 -5.37
CA TRP A 28 -4.86 5.81 -4.47
C TRP A 28 -5.37 5.95 -3.04
N LEU A 29 -4.77 5.19 -2.14
CA LEU A 29 -5.09 5.11 -0.72
C LEU A 29 -3.93 5.70 0.09
N VAL A 30 -4.23 6.63 1.00
CA VAL A 30 -3.26 7.13 1.99
C VAL A 30 -3.33 6.20 3.20
N VAL A 31 -2.27 5.46 3.48
CA VAL A 31 -2.25 4.45 4.54
C VAL A 31 -2.28 5.13 5.90
N THR A 32 -3.32 4.87 6.69
CA THR A 32 -3.45 5.35 8.08
C THR A 32 -3.18 4.23 9.09
N SER A 33 -3.51 3.00 8.74
CA SER A 33 -3.34 1.82 9.60
C SER A 33 -2.99 0.59 8.77
N ILE A 34 -2.24 -0.32 9.38
CA ILE A 34 -1.74 -1.55 8.75
C ILE A 34 -2.08 -2.71 9.67
N ARG A 35 -2.63 -3.79 9.10
CA ARG A 35 -2.78 -5.08 9.79
C ARG A 35 -2.15 -6.17 8.95
N PHE A 36 -1.52 -7.12 9.63
CA PHE A 36 -0.96 -8.31 9.02
C PHE A 36 -1.59 -9.54 9.67
N VAL A 37 -2.03 -10.49 8.84
CA VAL A 37 -2.57 -11.78 9.28
C VAL A 37 -1.65 -12.86 8.71
N SER A 38 -0.92 -13.56 9.57
CA SER A 38 -0.07 -14.68 9.13
C SER A 38 -0.91 -15.89 8.74
N ASN A 39 -0.50 -16.59 7.69
CA ASN A 39 -1.02 -17.89 7.28
C ASN A 39 0.15 -18.79 6.82
N ALA A 40 -0.15 -20.00 6.34
CA ALA A 40 0.87 -20.94 5.87
C ALA A 40 1.64 -20.44 4.63
N ASP A 41 1.05 -19.48 3.89
CA ASP A 41 1.53 -18.95 2.62
C ASP A 41 2.23 -17.58 2.77
N GLY A 42 2.68 -17.23 3.98
CA GLY A 42 3.40 -15.99 4.24
C GLY A 42 2.55 -14.81 4.72
N GLY A 43 1.22 -14.93 4.67
CA GLY A 43 0.27 -14.00 5.27
C GLY A 43 -0.28 -12.92 4.32
N VAL A 44 -1.22 -12.14 4.85
CA VAL A 44 -1.97 -11.11 4.14
C VAL A 44 -1.79 -9.77 4.83
N TYR A 45 -1.46 -8.75 4.04
CA TYR A 45 -1.38 -7.35 4.47
C TYR A 45 -2.67 -6.61 4.12
N CYS A 46 -3.28 -5.98 5.11
CA CYS A 46 -4.44 -5.11 4.97
C CYS A 46 -4.04 -3.67 5.33
N PHE A 47 -4.09 -2.78 4.35
CA PHE A 47 -3.87 -1.35 4.51
C PHE A 47 -5.21 -0.64 4.58
N PHE A 48 -5.36 0.28 5.54
CA PHE A 48 -6.58 1.06 5.74
C PHE A 48 -6.28 2.53 5.54
N GLY A 49 -7.18 3.24 4.87
CA GLY A 49 -7.15 4.67 4.68
C GLY A 49 -8.06 5.41 5.65
N THR A 50 -8.71 6.47 5.19
CA THR A 50 -9.51 7.36 6.07
C THR A 50 -11.00 7.04 6.09
N GLY A 51 -11.49 6.35 5.06
CA GLY A 51 -12.89 5.93 4.93
C GLY A 51 -13.14 4.51 5.48
N PRO A 52 -14.39 4.17 5.82
CA PRO A 52 -14.75 2.83 6.34
C PRO A 52 -14.50 1.70 5.34
N ASP A 53 -14.61 1.99 4.03
CA ASP A 53 -14.33 1.05 2.93
C ASP A 53 -13.02 1.37 2.19
N ASP A 54 -12.23 2.27 2.77
CA ASP A 54 -10.94 2.69 2.23
C ASP A 54 -9.89 1.68 2.70
N ARG A 55 -9.74 0.59 1.97
CA ARG A 55 -8.75 -0.45 2.25
C ARG A 55 -8.17 -1.04 0.97
N ALA A 56 -6.94 -1.54 1.08
CA ALA A 56 -6.29 -2.34 0.07
C ALA A 56 -5.67 -3.59 0.70
N THR A 57 -5.77 -4.72 0.02
CA THR A 57 -5.31 -6.02 0.56
C THR A 57 -4.34 -6.68 -0.41
N PHE A 58 -3.22 -7.16 0.11
CA PHE A 58 -2.17 -7.81 -0.68
C PHE A 58 -1.64 -9.05 0.02
N ASP A 59 -1.36 -10.10 -0.74
CA ASP A 59 -0.62 -11.25 -0.23
C ASP A 59 0.87 -10.89 -0.04
N ALA A 60 1.55 -11.57 0.88
CA ALA A 60 2.96 -11.30 1.20
C ALA A 60 3.93 -11.37 -0.01
N HIS A 61 3.53 -12.07 -1.07
CA HIS A 61 4.31 -12.26 -2.29
C HIS A 61 3.92 -11.31 -3.43
N GLU A 62 2.90 -10.49 -3.25
CA GLU A 62 2.49 -9.49 -4.25
C GLU A 62 3.38 -8.25 -4.20
N THR A 63 3.14 -7.33 -5.14
CA THR A 63 3.82 -6.02 -5.16
C THR A 63 2.79 -4.91 -5.00
N VAL A 64 3.16 -3.91 -4.21
CA VAL A 64 2.37 -2.70 -3.99
C VAL A 64 2.96 -1.59 -4.83
N THR A 65 2.11 -0.85 -5.54
CA THR A 65 2.53 0.38 -6.20
C THR A 65 2.42 1.54 -5.22
N ARG A 66 3.55 2.14 -4.83
CA ARG A 66 3.61 3.33 -3.96
C ARG A 66 3.97 4.57 -4.77
N ARG A 67 3.33 5.69 -4.47
CA ARG A 67 3.77 7.01 -4.93
C ARG A 67 4.98 7.44 -4.11
N SER A 68 6.14 7.52 -4.74
CA SER A 68 7.30 8.19 -4.19
C SER A 68 7.14 9.70 -4.43
N ARG A 69 7.25 10.47 -3.35
CA ARG A 69 7.51 11.90 -3.50
C ARG A 69 8.97 12.00 -3.91
N ALA A 70 9.24 12.36 -5.17
CA ALA A 70 10.60 12.73 -5.56
C ALA A 70 10.97 13.97 -4.72
N ASN A 71 11.79 13.78 -3.68
CA ASN A 71 12.49 14.88 -3.06
C ASN A 71 13.53 15.34 -4.09
N ALA A 72 13.23 16.46 -4.75
CA ALA A 72 14.20 17.22 -5.52
C ALA A 72 15.20 17.91 -4.59
#